data_AF-A0A8D8QFH8-F1
#
_entry.id   AF-A0A8D8QFH8-F1
#
_cell.length_a   1.000
_cell.length_b   1.000
_cell.length_c   1.000
_cell.angle_alpha   90.00
_cell.angle_beta   90.00
_cell.angle_gamma   90.00
#
_symmetry.space_group_name_H-M   'P 1'
#
loop_
_entity.id
_entity.type
_entity.pdbx_description
1 polymer ?
#
loop_
_entity_poly.entity_id
_entity_poly.type
_entity_poly.pdbx_seq_one_letter_code
_entity_poly.pdbx_strand_id
1 'polypeptide(L)'
;MGSASLDLTTLELGRCMDLVLSLEDPSKPEENLGEIYIAATLYPRSQEDKEQYFQRNNKTLELTKRLKNQIWSSVVTIVLIKGKNLLPMDPEGTSDPYVRFKLGNEKYKSKVIYKELNPRWLEQFDLHMYDDQSQELELTVMDKDRSKDDLLGRCTIDLSTLERETTHKISKTLEDGGGTISLLLTISGTTASETITDLTSHSEHPQDLQMIQERYSLFRAFHRLRDVGHLTVKVYKATGLAAADLGGKSDPFCVLELVNARLQTQTEYKTLTPVWNKIFTFNVKDINSVLDVTVYDEDKDHKVEFLGKLAIPLLRILNGEKKWYALKDKKLMGRAKGNNPQILLEMNVVWNTVRACIRTLNPMEKKYMQTDCKFKRQVFVQNVMRLKAIVTWLYDIGLFLQDCFEWESRLKSLIGVIIFTILCYYFEPYMVPIALLLIFLRGYVVQTLLSSHSTDRADDDDVSVEDEDEDDDKDKEEKKSLKEKLQAVQEVTQYVQNAIGNIASLCESVKNTFNFSVPFISHLAIILLILISILLYYVSVRYLAIAWGINKFLRKILRPHTVPNNELLDLLSRVPVLFFASWHRVSFLINNLVVLEAKICAP
;
A
#
# COMPACT_ATOMS: atom_id res chain seq x y z
N MET A 1 -45.13 -63.04 1.62
CA MET A 1 -45.48 -61.72 1.04
C MET A 1 -44.54 -60.75 1.70
N GLY A 2 -43.64 -60.12 0.93
CA GLY A 2 -42.64 -59.21 1.50
C GLY A 2 -43.26 -57.91 2.01
N SER A 3 -42.56 -57.23 2.91
CA SER A 3 -42.91 -55.92 3.44
C SER A 3 -41.73 -54.96 3.28
N ALA A 4 -41.99 -53.66 3.19
CA ALA A 4 -40.95 -52.64 3.17
C ALA A 4 -41.34 -51.48 4.11
N SER A 5 -40.34 -50.91 4.78
CA SER A 5 -40.52 -49.76 5.68
C SER A 5 -39.92 -48.50 5.06
N LEU A 6 -40.66 -47.40 5.12
CA LEU A 6 -40.17 -46.07 4.73
C LEU A 6 -39.95 -45.21 5.98
N ASP A 7 -38.71 -44.74 6.17
CA ASP A 7 -38.42 -43.73 7.18
C ASP A 7 -38.85 -42.35 6.66
N LEU A 8 -39.76 -41.70 7.39
CA LEU A 8 -40.27 -40.39 6.99
C LEU A 8 -39.23 -39.27 7.16
N THR A 9 -38.15 -39.48 7.92
CA THR A 9 -37.07 -38.49 8.11
C THR A 9 -36.21 -38.29 6.86
N THR A 10 -36.25 -39.22 5.90
CA THR A 10 -35.52 -39.12 4.63
C THR A 10 -36.29 -38.35 3.56
N LEU A 11 -37.52 -37.92 3.83
CA LEU A 11 -38.37 -37.18 2.88
C LEU A 11 -38.31 -35.67 3.11
N GLU A 12 -38.21 -34.91 2.01
CA GLU A 12 -38.35 -33.45 2.04
C GLU A 12 -39.83 -33.03 2.11
N LEU A 13 -40.15 -32.12 3.04
CA LEU A 13 -41.49 -31.56 3.20
C LEU A 13 -41.97 -30.84 1.93
N GLY A 14 -43.12 -31.27 1.40
CA GLY A 14 -43.78 -30.64 0.26
C GLY A 14 -43.17 -30.94 -1.11
N ARG A 15 -42.17 -31.82 -1.20
CA ARG A 15 -41.57 -32.26 -2.47
C ARG A 15 -41.96 -33.72 -2.76
N CYS A 16 -42.38 -33.99 -3.99
CA CYS A 16 -42.61 -35.36 -4.44
C CYS A 16 -41.26 -36.03 -4.69
N MET A 17 -41.01 -37.16 -4.03
CA MET A 17 -39.79 -37.93 -4.16
C MET A 17 -40.13 -39.34 -4.67
N ASP A 18 -39.42 -39.77 -5.70
CA ASP A 18 -39.49 -41.13 -6.21
C ASP A 18 -38.56 -42.01 -5.38
N LEU A 19 -39.12 -43.07 -4.79
CA LEU A 19 -38.43 -43.98 -3.88
C LEU A 19 -38.53 -45.41 -4.39
N VAL A 20 -37.42 -46.14 -4.23
CA VAL A 20 -37.35 -47.58 -4.50
C VAL A 20 -37.20 -48.30 -3.17
N LEU A 21 -38.19 -49.14 -2.84
CA LEU A 21 -38.23 -49.90 -1.60
C LEU A 21 -38.10 -51.39 -1.91
N SER A 22 -37.02 -52.03 -1.44
CA SER A 22 -36.84 -53.48 -1.56
C SER A 22 -37.74 -54.22 -0.57
N LEU A 23 -38.39 -55.28 -1.03
CA LEU A 23 -39.29 -56.10 -0.22
C LEU A 23 -38.49 -57.13 0.60
N GLU A 24 -38.73 -57.16 1.90
CA GLU A 24 -38.09 -58.09 2.84
C GLU A 24 -39.14 -58.99 3.51
N ASP A 25 -38.84 -60.28 3.67
CA ASP A 25 -39.61 -61.22 4.49
C ASP A 25 -38.73 -61.73 5.63
N PRO A 26 -39.08 -61.46 6.91
CA PRO A 26 -38.30 -61.90 8.06
C PRO A 26 -38.08 -63.41 8.12
N SER A 27 -38.93 -64.19 7.45
CA SER A 27 -38.89 -65.65 7.43
C SER A 27 -37.90 -66.21 6.41
N LYS A 28 -37.47 -65.39 5.43
CA LYS A 28 -36.63 -65.79 4.29
C LYS A 28 -35.72 -64.64 3.82
N PRO A 29 -34.61 -64.38 4.52
CA PRO A 29 -33.76 -63.20 4.28
C PRO A 29 -32.93 -63.26 2.98
N GLU A 30 -32.71 -64.45 2.42
CA GLU A 30 -31.86 -64.62 1.21
C GLU A 30 -32.65 -64.66 -0.12
N GLU A 31 -33.99 -64.63 -0.06
CA GLU A 31 -34.84 -64.68 -1.25
C GLU A 31 -35.14 -63.25 -1.72
N ASN A 32 -34.77 -62.90 -2.96
CA ASN A 32 -35.07 -61.58 -3.52
C ASN A 32 -36.56 -61.52 -3.89
N LEU A 33 -37.34 -60.74 -3.14
CA LEU A 33 -38.80 -60.62 -3.29
C LEU A 33 -39.23 -59.46 -4.19
N GLY A 34 -38.28 -58.75 -4.81
CA GLY A 34 -38.52 -57.64 -5.72
C GLY A 34 -38.52 -56.26 -5.06
N GLU A 35 -38.80 -55.23 -5.85
CA GLU A 35 -38.78 -53.82 -5.45
C GLU A 35 -40.11 -53.15 -5.75
N ILE A 36 -40.50 -52.18 -4.91
CA ILE A 36 -41.66 -51.32 -5.12
C ILE A 36 -41.17 -49.90 -5.39
N TYR A 37 -41.67 -49.34 -6.48
CA TYR A 37 -41.47 -47.95 -6.86
C TYR A 37 -42.67 -47.14 -6.37
N ILE A 38 -42.43 -46.19 -5.46
CA ILE A 38 -43.47 -45.30 -4.95
C ILE A 38 -43.05 -43.84 -5.11
N ALA A 39 -44.02 -42.98 -5.42
CA ALA A 39 -43.85 -41.54 -5.32
C ALA A 39 -44.51 -41.07 -4.02
N ALA A 40 -43.73 -40.56 -3.08
CA ALA A 40 -44.20 -40.12 -1.77
C ALA A 40 -44.00 -38.60 -1.60
N THR A 41 -44.98 -37.93 -0.99
CA THR A 41 -44.89 -36.51 -0.62
C THR A 41 -45.27 -36.35 0.85
N LEU A 42 -44.39 -35.75 1.64
CA LEU A 42 -44.62 -35.52 3.07
C LEU A 42 -45.29 -34.15 3.29
N TYR A 43 -46.44 -34.13 3.97
CA TYR A 43 -47.13 -32.90 4.37
C TYR A 43 -47.36 -32.82 5.88
N PRO A 44 -47.31 -31.63 6.49
CA PRO A 44 -47.71 -31.43 7.88
C PRO A 44 -49.17 -31.82 8.10
N ARG A 45 -49.47 -32.37 9.28
CA ARG A 45 -50.81 -32.89 9.62
C ARG A 45 -51.85 -31.78 9.84
N SER A 46 -51.45 -30.61 10.33
CA SER A 46 -52.37 -29.51 10.60
C SER A 46 -52.30 -28.43 9.51
N GLN A 47 -53.44 -27.78 9.25
CA GLN A 47 -53.53 -26.72 8.26
C GLN A 47 -52.79 -25.45 8.71
N GLU A 48 -52.73 -25.19 10.02
CA GLU A 48 -51.95 -24.10 10.61
C GLU A 48 -50.43 -24.31 10.47
N ASP A 49 -49.93 -25.54 10.66
CA ASP A 49 -48.51 -25.87 10.49
C ASP A 49 -48.08 -25.77 9.01
N LYS A 50 -48.98 -26.13 8.09
CA LYS A 50 -48.78 -25.95 6.65
C LYS A 50 -48.64 -24.48 6.30
N GLU A 51 -49.52 -23.62 6.80
CA GLU A 51 -49.47 -22.19 6.55
C GLU A 51 -48.24 -21.51 7.18
N GLN A 52 -47.87 -21.86 8.42
CA GLN A 52 -46.67 -21.33 9.07
C GLN A 52 -45.37 -21.73 8.36
N TYR A 53 -45.22 -22.98 7.93
CA TYR A 53 -44.00 -23.45 7.29
C TYR A 53 -43.81 -22.83 5.90
N PHE A 54 -44.85 -22.85 5.05
CA PHE A 54 -44.74 -22.37 3.67
C PHE A 54 -44.76 -20.82 3.55
N GLN A 55 -45.45 -20.09 4.43
CA GLN A 55 -45.41 -18.62 4.43
C GLN A 55 -44.10 -18.06 4.96
N ARG A 56 -43.52 -18.67 6.01
CA ARG A 56 -42.24 -18.23 6.59
C ARG A 56 -41.09 -18.51 5.63
N ASN A 57 -41.10 -19.66 4.95
CA ASN A 57 -40.00 -20.00 4.06
C ASN A 57 -40.01 -19.20 2.76
N ASN A 58 -41.15 -19.01 2.08
CA ASN A 58 -41.15 -18.28 0.80
C ASN A 58 -40.84 -16.79 0.95
N LYS A 59 -41.39 -16.12 1.96
CA LYS A 59 -41.13 -14.69 2.18
C LYS A 59 -39.68 -14.46 2.62
N THR A 60 -39.15 -15.32 3.49
CA THR A 60 -37.75 -15.28 3.90
C THR A 60 -36.81 -15.65 2.75
N LEU A 61 -37.10 -16.66 1.93
CA LEU A 61 -36.27 -17.06 0.79
C LEU A 61 -36.27 -16.00 -0.32
N GLU A 62 -37.41 -15.34 -0.57
CA GLU A 62 -37.53 -14.26 -1.54
C GLU A 62 -36.85 -12.97 -1.05
N LEU A 63 -36.99 -12.62 0.24
CA LEU A 63 -36.22 -11.55 0.86
C LEU A 63 -34.71 -11.87 0.85
N THR A 64 -34.32 -13.11 1.13
CA THR A 64 -32.92 -13.56 1.11
C THR A 64 -32.36 -13.58 -0.31
N LYS A 65 -33.17 -13.93 -1.33
CA LYS A 65 -32.78 -13.80 -2.75
C LYS A 65 -32.66 -12.34 -3.19
N ARG A 66 -33.59 -11.46 -2.78
CA ARG A 66 -33.52 -10.02 -3.08
C ARG A 66 -32.35 -9.34 -2.36
N LEU A 67 -32.03 -9.75 -1.13
CA LEU A 67 -30.85 -9.31 -0.38
C LEU A 67 -29.55 -9.87 -0.99
N LYS A 68 -29.53 -11.15 -1.42
CA LYS A 68 -28.37 -11.75 -2.12
C LYS A 68 -28.10 -11.09 -3.47
N ASN A 69 -29.12 -10.68 -4.21
CA ASN A 69 -28.96 -9.92 -5.46
C ASN A 69 -28.53 -8.46 -5.23
N GLN A 70 -28.44 -7.98 -3.99
CA GLN A 70 -27.93 -6.65 -3.64
C GLN A 70 -26.51 -6.68 -3.05
N ILE A 71 -25.99 -7.85 -2.69
CA ILE A 71 -24.64 -8.01 -2.13
C ILE A 71 -23.73 -8.40 -3.30
N TRP A 72 -22.78 -7.53 -3.63
CA TRP A 72 -21.77 -7.83 -4.64
C TRP A 72 -20.88 -8.98 -4.18
N SER A 73 -20.45 -9.83 -5.11
CA SER A 73 -19.60 -10.99 -4.81
C SER A 73 -18.15 -10.62 -4.65
N SER A 74 -17.69 -9.52 -5.28
CA SER A 74 -16.33 -8.98 -5.13
C SER A 74 -16.26 -7.53 -5.64
N VAL A 75 -15.13 -6.87 -5.39
CA VAL A 75 -14.83 -5.51 -5.83
C VAL A 75 -13.62 -5.52 -6.77
N VAL A 76 -13.79 -4.85 -7.91
CA VAL A 76 -12.79 -4.66 -8.96
C VAL A 76 -12.21 -3.26 -8.83
N THR A 77 -11.02 -3.17 -8.26
CA THR A 77 -10.25 -1.91 -8.21
C THR A 77 -9.49 -1.72 -9.52
N ILE A 78 -9.75 -0.60 -10.19
CA ILE A 78 -9.14 -0.17 -11.45
C ILE A 78 -8.27 1.05 -11.18
N VAL A 79 -6.97 0.95 -11.42
CA VAL A 79 -6.05 2.09 -11.45
C VAL A 79 -5.73 2.42 -12.91
N LEU A 80 -6.39 3.44 -13.45
CA LEU A 80 -6.16 3.93 -14.80
C LEU A 80 -4.86 4.75 -14.84
N ILE A 81 -3.81 4.20 -15.48
CA ILE A 81 -2.49 4.84 -15.47
C ILE A 81 -2.36 5.84 -16.61
N LYS A 82 -2.38 5.36 -17.86
CA LYS A 82 -2.07 6.18 -19.04
C LYS A 82 -2.55 5.59 -20.35
N GLY A 83 -2.75 6.47 -21.32
CA GLY A 83 -2.89 6.15 -22.74
C GLY A 83 -1.57 6.41 -23.46
N LYS A 84 -1.32 5.72 -24.56
CA LYS A 84 -0.15 5.94 -25.40
C LYS A 84 -0.51 5.81 -26.87
N ASN A 85 -0.04 6.77 -27.67
CA ASN A 85 -0.27 6.88 -29.10
C ASN A 85 -1.76 6.83 -29.45
N LEU A 86 -2.57 7.65 -28.77
CA LEU A 86 -3.99 7.80 -29.13
C LEU A 86 -4.11 8.53 -30.48
N LEU A 87 -5.23 8.31 -31.16
CA LEU A 87 -5.51 8.94 -32.45
C LEU A 87 -5.78 10.44 -32.24
N PRO A 88 -5.20 11.33 -33.07
CA PRO A 88 -5.56 12.74 -33.07
C PRO A 88 -6.88 12.94 -33.82
N MET A 89 -7.93 13.36 -33.12
CA MET A 89 -9.23 13.68 -33.75
C MET A 89 -9.48 15.19 -33.85
N ASP A 90 -8.79 16.01 -33.04
CA ASP A 90 -8.92 17.46 -33.11
C ASP A 90 -8.28 18.05 -34.37
N PRO A 91 -8.79 19.19 -34.88
CA PRO A 91 -8.16 19.95 -35.96
C PRO A 91 -6.72 20.40 -35.65
N GLU A 92 -6.37 20.52 -34.37
CA GLU A 92 -5.03 20.88 -33.90
C GLU A 92 -4.04 19.69 -33.91
N GLY A 93 -4.49 18.49 -34.26
CA GLY A 93 -3.67 17.28 -34.25
C GLY A 93 -3.48 16.68 -32.85
N THR A 94 -4.39 17.00 -31.93
CA THR A 94 -4.45 16.46 -30.55
C THR A 94 -5.78 15.75 -30.30
N SER A 95 -6.00 15.32 -29.06
CA SER A 95 -7.28 14.88 -28.54
C SER A 95 -7.40 15.28 -27.07
N ASP A 96 -8.62 15.32 -26.58
CA ASP A 96 -9.04 15.52 -25.19
C ASP A 96 -9.54 14.19 -24.57
N PRO A 97 -8.70 13.15 -24.44
CA PRO A 97 -9.16 11.80 -24.16
C PRO A 97 -9.67 11.58 -22.72
N TYR A 98 -10.74 10.80 -22.62
CA TYR A 98 -11.26 10.24 -21.37
C TYR A 98 -11.71 8.79 -21.56
N VAL A 99 -11.79 8.03 -20.46
CA VAL A 99 -12.13 6.61 -20.49
C VAL A 99 -13.46 6.37 -19.78
N ARG A 100 -14.31 5.56 -20.39
CA ARG A 100 -15.54 5.03 -19.82
C ARG A 100 -15.34 3.56 -19.49
N PHE A 101 -15.68 3.20 -18.26
CA PHE A 101 -15.69 1.83 -17.77
C PHE A 101 -17.12 1.34 -17.67
N LYS A 102 -17.36 0.10 -18.06
CA LYS A 102 -18.63 -0.58 -17.84
C LYS A 102 -18.35 -2.00 -17.35
N LEU A 103 -18.91 -2.34 -16.20
CA LEU A 103 -18.88 -3.69 -15.62
C LEU A 103 -20.31 -4.05 -15.22
N GLY A 104 -20.92 -4.95 -15.99
CA GLY A 104 -22.35 -5.24 -15.85
C GLY A 104 -23.21 -3.97 -15.92
N ASN A 105 -23.83 -3.61 -14.79
CA ASN A 105 -24.67 -2.42 -14.67
C ASN A 105 -23.94 -1.15 -14.24
N GLU A 106 -22.73 -1.28 -13.67
CA GLU A 106 -21.95 -0.14 -13.22
C GLU A 106 -21.25 0.57 -14.38
N LYS A 107 -21.27 1.91 -14.34
CA LYS A 107 -20.67 2.77 -15.36
C LYS A 107 -19.92 3.91 -14.71
N TYR A 108 -18.64 4.04 -15.04
CA TYR A 108 -17.78 5.10 -14.52
C TYR A 108 -17.09 5.85 -15.67
N LYS A 109 -16.74 7.11 -15.42
CA LYS A 109 -16.05 7.99 -16.38
C LYS A 109 -14.86 8.66 -15.70
N SER A 110 -13.71 8.65 -16.35
CA SER A 110 -12.51 9.35 -15.89
C SER A 110 -12.59 10.86 -16.14
N LYS A 111 -11.63 11.60 -15.58
CA LYS A 111 -11.39 12.99 -15.98
C LYS A 111 -10.91 13.03 -17.43
N VAL A 112 -11.08 14.21 -18.01
CA VAL A 112 -10.67 14.57 -19.36
C VAL A 112 -9.30 15.22 -19.28
N ILE A 113 -8.35 14.72 -20.06
CA ILE A 113 -7.02 15.34 -20.19
C ILE A 113 -7.01 16.09 -21.51
N TYR A 114 -6.79 17.40 -21.49
CA TYR A 114 -6.89 18.23 -22.68
C TYR A 114 -5.59 18.23 -23.51
N LYS A 115 -5.72 18.20 -24.84
CA LYS A 115 -4.67 18.36 -25.85
C LYS A 115 -3.46 17.42 -25.69
N GLU A 116 -3.70 16.14 -25.45
CA GLU A 116 -2.63 15.17 -25.20
C GLU A 116 -2.94 13.78 -25.77
N LEU A 117 -2.04 13.26 -26.61
CA LEU A 117 -2.15 11.93 -27.24
C LEU A 117 -1.54 10.81 -26.38
N ASN A 118 -0.82 11.17 -25.32
CA ASN A 118 -0.25 10.26 -24.34
C ASN A 118 -0.72 10.60 -22.92
N PRO A 119 -2.04 10.63 -22.67
CA PRO A 119 -2.61 11.15 -21.44
C PRO A 119 -2.19 10.30 -20.23
N ARG A 120 -2.06 10.94 -19.08
CA ARG A 120 -1.88 10.27 -17.78
C ARG A 120 -3.02 10.68 -16.87
N TRP A 121 -3.99 9.77 -16.69
CA TRP A 121 -5.13 10.03 -15.82
C TRP A 121 -4.76 9.86 -14.35
N LEU A 122 -4.08 8.76 -14.00
CA LEU A 122 -3.73 8.42 -12.62
C LEU A 122 -4.95 8.47 -11.71
N GLU A 123 -6.03 7.82 -12.13
CA GLU A 123 -7.31 7.76 -11.41
C GLU A 123 -7.62 6.33 -10.96
N GLN A 124 -8.28 6.22 -9.80
CA GLN A 124 -8.74 4.95 -9.25
C GLN A 124 -10.27 4.90 -9.27
N PHE A 125 -10.80 3.74 -9.63
CA PHE A 125 -12.22 3.40 -9.58
C PHE A 125 -12.38 2.06 -8.87
N ASP A 126 -13.38 1.94 -8.01
CA ASP A 126 -13.75 0.70 -7.36
C ASP A 126 -15.16 0.33 -7.87
N LEU A 127 -15.26 -0.80 -8.58
CA LEU A 127 -16.49 -1.28 -9.18
C LEU A 127 -16.95 -2.57 -8.50
N HIS A 128 -18.25 -2.72 -8.27
CA HIS A 128 -18.83 -3.91 -7.66
C HIS A 128 -19.21 -4.95 -8.71
N MET A 129 -18.74 -6.19 -8.51
CA MET A 129 -19.05 -7.32 -9.38
C MET A 129 -20.08 -8.23 -8.71
N TYR A 130 -21.09 -8.67 -9.46
CA TYR A 130 -22.15 -9.56 -9.00
C TYR A 130 -22.07 -10.90 -9.75
N ASP A 131 -22.42 -12.00 -9.08
CA ASP A 131 -22.32 -13.36 -9.66
C ASP A 131 -23.28 -13.62 -10.83
N ASP A 132 -24.34 -12.83 -10.96
CA ASP A 132 -25.33 -12.94 -12.03
C ASP A 132 -25.01 -12.08 -13.28
N GLN A 133 -23.86 -11.40 -13.28
CA GLN A 133 -23.45 -10.49 -14.36
C GLN A 133 -22.25 -11.03 -15.16
N SER A 134 -22.08 -10.51 -16.38
CA SER A 134 -20.92 -10.81 -17.21
C SER A 134 -19.64 -10.31 -16.53
N GLN A 135 -18.64 -11.18 -16.36
CA GLN A 135 -17.33 -10.85 -15.80
C GLN A 135 -16.39 -10.19 -16.82
N GLU A 136 -16.94 -9.35 -17.70
CA GLU A 136 -16.20 -8.62 -18.73
C GLU A 136 -16.19 -7.13 -18.37
N LEU A 137 -14.99 -6.57 -18.24
CA LEU A 137 -14.80 -5.14 -18.09
C LEU A 137 -14.64 -4.50 -19.48
N GLU A 138 -15.63 -3.71 -19.88
CA GLU A 138 -15.61 -2.94 -21.12
C GLU A 138 -14.94 -1.57 -20.88
N LEU A 139 -13.94 -1.24 -21.69
CA LEU A 139 -13.29 0.07 -21.72
C LEU A 139 -13.54 0.75 -23.06
N THR A 140 -14.02 1.99 -23.00
CA THR A 140 -14.22 2.84 -24.18
C THR A 140 -13.47 4.15 -23.99
N VAL A 141 -12.52 4.42 -24.88
CA VAL A 141 -11.78 5.68 -24.89
C VAL A 141 -12.45 6.63 -25.88
N MET A 142 -12.78 7.82 -25.40
CA MET A 142 -13.51 8.84 -26.13
C MET A 142 -12.70 10.13 -26.13
N ASP A 143 -12.82 10.89 -27.21
CA ASP A 143 -12.38 12.28 -27.29
C ASP A 143 -13.51 13.20 -26.81
N LYS A 144 -13.21 14.25 -26.04
CA LYS A 144 -14.24 15.17 -25.57
C LYS A 144 -14.31 16.39 -26.46
N ASP A 145 -15.44 16.54 -27.13
CA ASP A 145 -15.67 17.64 -28.06
C ASP A 145 -16.80 18.58 -27.62
N ARG A 146 -16.83 19.78 -28.20
CA ARG A 146 -17.91 20.76 -27.94
C ARG A 146 -19.27 20.33 -28.46
N SER A 147 -19.30 19.50 -29.49
CA SER A 147 -20.54 19.05 -30.15
C SER A 147 -20.86 17.60 -29.78
N LYS A 148 -20.02 16.65 -30.20
CA LYS A 148 -20.19 15.23 -29.99
C LYS A 148 -18.83 14.56 -29.84
N ASP A 149 -18.66 13.87 -28.73
CA ASP A 149 -17.47 13.09 -28.41
C ASP A 149 -17.19 12.00 -29.46
N ASP A 150 -15.98 12.01 -30.02
CA ASP A 150 -15.51 11.03 -30.98
C ASP A 150 -14.96 9.77 -30.31
N LEU A 151 -15.15 8.60 -30.93
CA LEU A 151 -14.65 7.34 -30.39
C LEU A 151 -13.18 7.16 -30.79
N LEU A 152 -12.29 7.08 -29.80
CA LEU A 152 -10.87 6.82 -30.02
C LEU A 152 -10.55 5.32 -30.08
N GLY A 153 -11.31 4.50 -29.35
CA GLY A 153 -11.20 3.03 -29.44
C GLY A 153 -11.84 2.30 -28.26
N ARG A 154 -11.97 0.98 -28.39
CA ARG A 154 -12.55 0.10 -27.36
C ARG A 154 -11.64 -1.07 -27.04
N CYS A 155 -11.78 -1.62 -25.85
CA CYS A 155 -11.24 -2.94 -25.53
C CYS A 155 -12.03 -3.58 -24.40
N THR A 156 -12.01 -4.90 -24.34
CA THR A 156 -12.62 -5.70 -23.27
C THR A 156 -11.55 -6.50 -22.53
N ILE A 157 -11.77 -6.68 -21.23
CA ILE A 157 -10.91 -7.49 -20.36
C ILE A 157 -11.78 -8.51 -19.65
N ASP A 158 -11.50 -9.78 -19.88
CA ASP A 158 -12.12 -10.89 -19.18
C ASP A 158 -11.52 -11.04 -17.79
N LEU A 159 -12.32 -10.76 -16.76
CA LEU A 159 -11.91 -10.81 -15.36
C LEU A 159 -11.77 -12.23 -14.83
N SER A 160 -12.40 -13.23 -15.47
CA SER A 160 -12.32 -14.63 -15.05
C SER A 160 -10.90 -15.22 -15.20
N THR A 161 -10.12 -14.65 -16.12
CA THR A 161 -8.73 -15.05 -16.37
C THR A 161 -7.73 -14.52 -15.35
N LEU A 162 -8.16 -13.58 -14.49
CA LEU A 162 -7.29 -12.92 -13.53
C LEU A 162 -7.36 -13.62 -12.18
N GLU A 163 -6.20 -13.87 -11.59
CA GLU A 163 -6.11 -14.39 -10.21
C GLU A 163 -6.71 -13.35 -9.24
N ARG A 164 -7.64 -13.81 -8.39
CA ARG A 164 -8.19 -13.00 -7.30
C ARG A 164 -7.12 -12.67 -6.26
N GLU A 165 -7.34 -11.61 -5.50
CA GLU A 165 -6.44 -11.11 -4.45
C GLU A 165 -5.01 -10.79 -4.93
N THR A 166 -4.87 -10.50 -6.23
CA THR A 166 -3.59 -10.12 -6.84
C THR A 166 -3.80 -8.91 -7.76
N THR A 167 -2.87 -7.94 -7.69
CA THR A 167 -2.88 -6.77 -8.58
C THR A 167 -2.16 -7.09 -9.90
N HIS A 168 -2.91 -7.06 -10.99
CA HIS A 168 -2.43 -7.34 -12.34
C HIS A 168 -2.15 -6.06 -13.10
N LYS A 169 -0.96 -5.95 -13.68
CA LYS A 169 -0.63 -4.84 -14.59
C LYS A 169 -1.03 -5.22 -16.02
N ILE A 170 -2.01 -4.52 -16.56
CA ILE A 170 -2.59 -4.82 -17.87
C ILE A 170 -2.25 -3.69 -18.85
N SER A 171 -1.86 -4.08 -20.05
CA SER A 171 -1.68 -3.18 -21.19
C SER A 171 -2.40 -3.78 -22.39
N LYS A 172 -3.42 -3.08 -22.88
CA LYS A 172 -4.26 -3.52 -24.00
C LYS A 172 -4.18 -2.53 -25.14
N THR A 173 -4.10 -3.04 -26.36
CA THR A 173 -4.29 -2.27 -27.58
C THR A 173 -5.77 -1.99 -27.76
N LEU A 174 -6.10 -0.75 -28.13
CA LEU A 174 -7.45 -0.38 -28.49
C LEU A 174 -7.78 -0.87 -29.90
N GLU A 175 -9.04 -1.19 -30.13
CA GLU A 175 -9.59 -1.49 -31.46
C GLU A 175 -9.32 -0.35 -32.45
N ASP A 176 -9.37 -0.66 -33.75
CA ASP A 176 -9.20 0.28 -34.86
C ASP A 176 -7.90 1.09 -34.84
N GLY A 177 -6.86 0.58 -34.18
CA GLY A 177 -5.57 1.26 -34.09
C GLY A 177 -5.61 2.48 -33.16
N GLY A 178 -6.60 2.57 -32.26
CA GLY A 178 -6.81 3.66 -31.30
C GLY A 178 -5.70 3.94 -30.29
N GLY A 179 -4.59 3.19 -30.35
CA GLY A 179 -3.47 3.28 -29.43
C GLY A 179 -3.44 2.18 -28.38
N THR A 180 -2.83 2.46 -27.23
CA THR A 180 -2.72 1.51 -26.12
C THR A 180 -3.11 2.13 -24.80
N ILE A 181 -3.82 1.37 -23.96
CA ILE A 181 -4.21 1.75 -22.61
C ILE A 181 -3.48 0.88 -21.58
N SER A 182 -3.00 1.50 -20.51
CA SER A 182 -2.30 0.84 -19.41
C SER A 182 -3.02 1.10 -18.09
N LEU A 183 -3.29 0.04 -17.34
CA LEU A 183 -4.03 0.10 -16.07
C LEU A 183 -3.59 -1.04 -15.12
N LEU A 184 -3.90 -0.91 -13.84
CA LEU A 184 -3.84 -2.02 -12.89
C LEU A 184 -5.26 -2.48 -12.57
N LEU A 185 -5.49 -3.79 -12.57
CA LEU A 185 -6.74 -4.40 -12.09
C LEU A 185 -6.45 -5.25 -10.87
N THR A 186 -7.31 -5.14 -9.87
CA THR A 186 -7.28 -6.02 -8.70
C THR A 186 -8.69 -6.45 -8.35
N ILE A 187 -8.92 -7.76 -8.25
CA ILE A 187 -10.21 -8.34 -7.84
C ILE A 187 -10.06 -8.77 -6.38
N SER A 188 -10.79 -8.14 -5.46
CA SER A 188 -10.71 -8.43 -4.02
C SER A 188 -12.06 -8.27 -3.32
N GLY A 189 -12.13 -8.33 -1.99
CA GLY A 189 -13.38 -8.11 -1.25
C GLY A 189 -14.45 -9.19 -1.44
N THR A 190 -14.03 -10.44 -1.67
CA THR A 190 -14.94 -11.56 -1.94
C THR A 190 -15.90 -11.89 -0.78
N THR A 191 -17.22 -11.79 -1.01
CA THR A 191 -18.31 -12.11 -0.05
C THR A 191 -18.83 -13.54 -0.20
N ALA A 192 -17.93 -14.47 -0.51
CA ALA A 192 -17.94 -15.81 0.04
C ALA A 192 -19.23 -16.69 -0.15
N SER A 193 -19.24 -17.50 -1.22
CA SER A 193 -19.64 -18.93 -1.18
C SER A 193 -18.47 -19.86 -1.53
N GLU A 194 -17.35 -19.32 -2.03
CA GLU A 194 -16.15 -20.10 -2.38
C GLU A 194 -14.96 -19.89 -1.43
N THR A 195 -15.06 -18.96 -0.46
CA THR A 195 -13.92 -18.55 0.40
C THR A 195 -14.25 -18.31 1.89
N ILE A 196 -15.43 -18.69 2.40
CA ILE A 196 -15.83 -18.43 3.83
C ILE A 196 -14.87 -19.08 4.86
N THR A 197 -13.91 -19.89 4.43
CA THR A 197 -12.98 -20.59 5.33
C THR A 197 -11.50 -20.33 5.08
N ASP A 198 -11.04 -19.23 4.48
CA ASP A 198 -9.60 -19.09 4.18
C ASP A 198 -8.64 -19.06 5.38
N LEU A 199 -9.11 -19.00 6.63
CA LEU A 199 -8.27 -19.29 7.80
C LEU A 199 -8.54 -20.65 8.47
N THR A 200 -9.70 -21.25 8.23
CA THR A 200 -10.11 -22.54 8.83
C THR A 200 -9.90 -23.73 7.88
N SER A 201 -9.84 -23.50 6.57
CA SER A 201 -9.44 -24.46 5.52
C SER A 201 -8.02 -24.25 5.00
N HIS A 202 -7.35 -23.14 5.33
CA HIS A 202 -5.94 -22.95 5.02
C HIS A 202 -5.07 -23.70 6.02
N SER A 203 -4.79 -24.97 5.74
CA SER A 203 -3.58 -25.60 6.27
C SER A 203 -2.39 -24.94 5.59
N GLU A 204 -1.59 -24.14 6.30
CA GLU A 204 -0.26 -23.75 5.82
C GLU A 204 0.52 -25.04 5.56
N HIS A 205 0.51 -25.53 4.32
CA HIS A 205 1.31 -26.68 3.98
C HIS A 205 2.77 -26.26 4.16
N PRO A 206 3.57 -26.99 4.98
CA PRO A 206 4.97 -26.65 5.21
C PRO A 206 5.76 -26.53 3.90
N GLN A 207 5.29 -27.21 2.84
CA GLN A 207 5.84 -27.19 1.50
C GLN A 207 5.75 -25.80 0.85
N ASP A 208 4.64 -25.06 0.99
CA ASP A 208 4.49 -23.74 0.38
C ASP A 208 5.44 -22.72 1.01
N LEU A 209 5.57 -22.76 2.34
CA LEU A 209 6.55 -21.96 3.08
C LEU A 209 7.99 -22.31 2.66
N GLN A 210 8.30 -23.59 2.49
CA GLN A 210 9.61 -24.03 1.99
C GLN A 210 9.87 -23.54 0.56
N MET A 211 8.90 -23.63 -0.35
CA MET A 211 9.05 -23.12 -1.72
C MET A 211 9.29 -21.60 -1.75
N ILE A 212 8.61 -20.84 -0.89
CA ILE A 212 8.82 -19.40 -0.73
C ILE A 212 10.23 -19.14 -0.18
N GLN A 213 10.64 -19.84 0.88
CA GLN A 213 11.99 -19.71 1.45
C GLN A 213 13.09 -20.03 0.44
N GLU A 214 12.94 -21.10 -0.34
CA GLU A 214 13.88 -21.46 -1.40
C GLU A 214 13.95 -20.41 -2.51
N ARG A 215 12.81 -19.84 -2.91
CA ARG A 215 12.72 -18.79 -3.94
C ARG A 215 13.52 -17.54 -3.57
N TYR A 216 13.51 -17.18 -2.28
CA TYR A 216 14.22 -16.00 -1.74
C TYR A 216 15.54 -16.34 -1.03
N SER A 217 15.99 -17.59 -1.10
CA SER A 217 17.29 -18.03 -0.57
C SER A 217 18.46 -17.25 -1.17
N LEU A 218 19.55 -17.12 -0.40
CA LEU A 218 20.76 -16.41 -0.83
C LEU A 218 21.35 -16.99 -2.12
N PHE A 219 21.24 -18.30 -2.34
CA PHE A 219 21.76 -18.98 -3.54
C PHE A 219 21.07 -18.56 -4.84
N ARG A 220 19.83 -18.04 -4.78
CA ARG A 220 19.09 -17.53 -5.94
C ARG A 220 19.16 -16.01 -6.07
N ALA A 221 20.09 -15.32 -5.40
CA ALA A 221 20.15 -13.86 -5.33
C ALA A 221 20.12 -13.14 -6.70
N PHE A 222 20.73 -13.70 -7.74
CA PHE A 222 20.81 -13.05 -9.06
C PHE A 222 19.64 -13.35 -10.00
N HIS A 223 18.66 -14.17 -9.59
CA HIS A 223 17.48 -14.48 -10.40
C HIS A 223 16.34 -13.49 -10.10
N ARG A 224 15.66 -12.98 -11.15
CA ARG A 224 14.53 -12.01 -11.05
C ARG A 224 14.78 -10.87 -10.03
N LEU A 225 15.78 -10.01 -10.29
CA LEU A 225 16.20 -8.92 -9.39
C LEU A 225 15.08 -7.95 -8.92
N ARG A 226 13.93 -7.89 -9.60
CA ARG A 226 12.78 -7.06 -9.21
C ARG A 226 11.87 -7.70 -8.16
N ASP A 227 11.99 -9.01 -7.96
CA ASP A 227 11.23 -9.82 -7.01
C ASP A 227 12.08 -9.98 -5.74
N VAL A 228 11.90 -9.06 -4.79
CA VAL A 228 12.76 -8.93 -3.61
C VAL A 228 12.26 -9.81 -2.46
N GLY A 229 10.94 -9.95 -2.31
CA GLY A 229 10.36 -10.75 -1.25
C GLY A 229 8.87 -11.03 -1.44
N HIS A 230 8.31 -11.71 -0.45
CA HIS A 230 6.92 -12.07 -0.33
C HIS A 230 6.43 -11.69 1.06
N LEU A 231 5.30 -11.01 1.13
CA LEU A 231 4.63 -10.62 2.36
C LEU A 231 3.28 -11.34 2.42
N THR A 232 3.04 -12.05 3.51
CA THR A 232 1.73 -12.61 3.86
C THR A 232 1.15 -11.81 5.02
N VAL A 233 -0.11 -11.39 4.91
CA VAL A 233 -0.84 -10.63 5.94
C VAL A 233 -2.13 -11.35 6.26
N LYS A 234 -2.31 -11.77 7.52
CA LYS A 234 -3.56 -12.32 8.04
C LYS A 234 -4.28 -11.21 8.80
N VAL A 235 -5.48 -10.89 8.35
CA VAL A 235 -6.37 -9.88 8.92
C VAL A 235 -7.49 -10.58 9.66
N TYR A 236 -7.46 -10.54 11.00
CA TYR A 236 -8.41 -11.29 11.81
C TYR A 236 -9.68 -10.50 12.07
N LYS A 237 -9.56 -9.40 12.81
CA LYS A 237 -10.68 -8.62 13.32
C LYS A 237 -10.25 -7.23 13.75
N ALA A 238 -11.21 -6.32 13.91
CA ALA A 238 -11.02 -5.03 14.57
C ALA A 238 -11.99 -4.86 15.74
N THR A 239 -11.69 -3.93 16.64
CA THR A 239 -12.52 -3.59 17.80
C THR A 239 -12.46 -2.10 18.10
N GLY A 240 -13.51 -1.55 18.69
CA GLY A 240 -13.50 -0.17 19.19
C GLY A 240 -13.64 0.89 18.09
N LEU A 241 -14.14 0.51 16.91
CA LEU A 241 -14.37 1.42 15.79
C LEU A 241 -15.43 2.48 16.15
N ALA A 242 -15.35 3.65 15.51
CA ALA A 242 -16.40 4.65 15.59
C ALA A 242 -17.67 4.16 14.90
N ALA A 243 -18.83 4.54 15.44
CA ALA A 243 -20.10 4.41 14.73
C ALA A 243 -20.24 5.57 13.76
N ALA A 244 -20.33 5.29 12.47
CA ALA A 244 -20.54 6.29 11.43
C ALA A 244 -22.00 6.28 10.91
N ASP A 245 -22.71 5.14 10.99
CA ASP A 245 -24.12 5.08 10.58
C ASP A 245 -25.08 5.72 11.60
N LEU A 246 -26.20 6.23 11.09
CA LEU A 246 -27.40 6.66 11.84
C LEU A 246 -27.90 5.61 12.85
N GLY A 247 -27.57 4.33 12.66
CA GLY A 247 -27.93 3.22 13.55
C GLY A 247 -26.99 3.02 14.75
N GLY A 248 -25.97 3.86 14.94
CA GLY A 248 -24.98 3.71 16.00
C GLY A 248 -24.02 2.52 15.78
N LYS A 249 -23.88 2.06 14.54
CA LYS A 249 -22.97 1.01 14.11
C LYS A 249 -22.24 1.47 12.83
N SER A 250 -21.49 0.57 12.23
CA SER A 250 -20.82 0.76 10.95
C SER A 250 -20.88 -0.55 10.16
N ASP A 251 -20.64 -0.47 8.87
CA ASP A 251 -20.42 -1.53 7.90
C ASP A 251 -18.91 -1.57 7.51
N PRO A 252 -17.99 -1.93 8.43
CA PRO A 252 -16.56 -1.79 8.20
C PRO A 252 -15.94 -2.83 7.25
N PHE A 253 -15.02 -2.36 6.42
CA PHE A 253 -14.08 -3.18 5.65
C PHE A 253 -12.65 -2.65 5.77
N CYS A 254 -11.67 -3.51 5.51
CA CYS A 254 -10.25 -3.20 5.62
C CYS A 254 -9.57 -3.24 4.25
N VAL A 255 -8.77 -2.22 3.97
CA VAL A 255 -7.98 -2.05 2.75
C VAL A 255 -6.50 -2.10 3.09
N LEU A 256 -5.76 -2.95 2.40
CA LEU A 256 -4.33 -3.12 2.52
C LEU A 256 -3.67 -2.63 1.24
N GLU A 257 -2.78 -1.64 1.37
CA GLU A 257 -2.01 -1.08 0.26
C GLU A 257 -0.52 -1.32 0.46
N LEU A 258 0.12 -1.94 -0.54
CA LEU A 258 1.58 -2.00 -0.65
C LEU A 258 2.03 -1.35 -1.96
N VAL A 259 2.47 -0.10 -1.86
CA VAL A 259 2.84 0.76 -3.00
C VAL A 259 1.65 0.96 -3.95
N ASN A 260 1.58 0.17 -5.04
CA ASN A 260 0.54 0.23 -6.08
C ASN A 260 -0.41 -0.97 -6.02
N ALA A 261 -0.12 -1.97 -5.19
CA ALA A 261 -1.04 -3.07 -4.93
C ALA A 261 -2.02 -2.65 -3.84
N ARG A 262 -3.32 -2.89 -4.08
CA ARG A 262 -4.41 -2.54 -3.17
C ARG A 262 -5.38 -3.72 -3.11
N LEU A 263 -5.57 -4.28 -1.93
CA LEU A 263 -6.46 -5.41 -1.66
C LEU A 263 -7.45 -5.02 -0.57
N GLN A 264 -8.66 -5.57 -0.59
CA GLN A 264 -9.64 -5.30 0.47
C GLN A 264 -10.35 -6.56 0.97
N THR A 265 -10.79 -6.50 2.23
CA THR A 265 -11.64 -7.52 2.84
C THR A 265 -13.07 -7.39 2.36
N GLN A 266 -13.88 -8.41 2.67
CA GLN A 266 -15.32 -8.27 2.62
C GLN A 266 -15.81 -7.23 3.64
N THR A 267 -16.98 -6.66 3.39
CA THR A 267 -17.68 -5.74 4.28
C THR A 267 -18.46 -6.52 5.34
N GLU A 268 -18.26 -6.18 6.60
CA GLU A 268 -19.00 -6.76 7.72
C GLU A 268 -20.08 -5.79 8.17
N TYR A 269 -21.35 -6.13 7.97
CA TYR A 269 -22.44 -5.18 8.17
C TYR A 269 -22.87 -5.04 9.65
N LYS A 270 -23.17 -3.80 10.05
CA LYS A 270 -23.79 -3.39 11.32
C LYS A 270 -23.03 -3.91 12.53
N THR A 271 -21.73 -3.63 12.56
CA THR A 271 -20.82 -4.02 13.63
C THR A 271 -19.70 -2.99 13.87
N LEU A 272 -19.30 -2.84 15.14
CA LEU A 272 -18.10 -2.08 15.53
C LEU A 272 -16.92 -3.00 15.89
N THR A 273 -17.13 -4.31 15.78
CA THR A 273 -16.15 -5.36 16.06
C THR A 273 -16.13 -6.38 14.92
N PRO A 274 -15.77 -5.97 13.69
CA PRO A 274 -15.81 -6.84 12.53
C PRO A 274 -14.79 -7.96 12.61
N VAL A 275 -15.13 -9.11 12.05
CA VAL A 275 -14.27 -10.30 11.98
C VAL A 275 -14.16 -10.72 10.53
N TRP A 276 -13.00 -10.47 9.92
CA TRP A 276 -12.77 -10.76 8.49
C TRP A 276 -12.11 -12.12 8.24
N ASN A 277 -11.16 -12.50 9.11
CA ASN A 277 -10.36 -13.73 8.98
C ASN A 277 -9.85 -14.00 7.55
N LYS A 278 -9.20 -13.01 6.94
CA LYS A 278 -8.74 -13.06 5.54
C LYS A 278 -7.23 -13.02 5.44
N ILE A 279 -6.68 -13.75 4.47
CA ILE A 279 -5.23 -13.78 4.19
C ILE A 279 -4.99 -13.05 2.86
N PHE A 280 -4.01 -12.16 2.86
CA PHE A 280 -3.54 -11.48 1.67
C PHE A 280 -2.07 -11.78 1.44
N THR A 281 -1.67 -11.84 0.17
CA THR A 281 -0.27 -11.98 -0.21
C THR A 281 0.15 -10.84 -1.11
N PHE A 282 1.37 -10.35 -0.91
CA PHE A 282 1.94 -9.25 -1.67
C PHE A 282 3.33 -9.62 -2.17
N ASN A 283 3.60 -9.30 -3.44
CA ASN A 283 4.94 -9.31 -3.97
C ASN A 283 5.71 -8.06 -3.51
N VAL A 284 6.73 -8.26 -2.69
CA VAL A 284 7.58 -7.18 -2.18
C VAL A 284 8.65 -6.87 -3.23
N LYS A 285 8.51 -5.71 -3.86
CA LYS A 285 9.51 -5.20 -4.82
C LYS A 285 10.61 -4.38 -4.18
N ASP A 286 10.41 -3.83 -2.98
CA ASP A 286 11.39 -3.08 -2.20
C ASP A 286 11.06 -3.27 -0.70
N ILE A 287 12.03 -3.76 0.08
CA ILE A 287 11.83 -4.08 1.50
C ILE A 287 11.66 -2.82 2.36
N ASN A 288 12.06 -1.65 1.84
CA ASN A 288 11.89 -0.38 2.53
C ASN A 288 10.48 0.20 2.37
N SER A 289 9.58 -0.52 1.69
CA SER A 289 8.18 -0.12 1.54
C SER A 289 7.44 -0.17 2.88
N VAL A 290 6.30 0.51 2.91
CA VAL A 290 5.39 0.55 4.07
C VAL A 290 4.07 -0.07 3.62
N LEU A 291 3.56 -1.00 4.44
CA LEU A 291 2.21 -1.54 4.31
C LEU A 291 1.24 -0.56 4.97
N ASP A 292 0.38 0.05 4.18
CA ASP A 292 -0.73 0.87 4.68
C ASP A 292 -1.95 -0.03 4.89
N VAL A 293 -2.54 0.02 6.08
CA VAL A 293 -3.77 -0.69 6.45
C VAL A 293 -4.79 0.36 6.85
N THR A 294 -5.90 0.45 6.12
CA THR A 294 -6.94 1.45 6.38
C THR A 294 -8.28 0.75 6.57
N VAL A 295 -9.01 1.13 7.60
CA VAL A 295 -10.37 0.66 7.86
C VAL A 295 -11.32 1.76 7.44
N TYR A 296 -12.30 1.39 6.62
CA TYR A 296 -13.34 2.26 6.11
C TYR A 296 -14.71 1.74 6.54
N ASP A 297 -15.67 2.64 6.58
CA ASP A 297 -17.10 2.34 6.65
C ASP A 297 -17.69 2.42 5.25
N GLU A 298 -18.58 1.49 4.91
CA GLU A 298 -19.28 1.49 3.64
C GLU A 298 -20.71 2.01 3.77
N ASP A 299 -20.98 3.21 3.26
CA ASP A 299 -22.31 3.82 3.30
C ASP A 299 -23.21 3.26 2.18
N LYS A 300 -24.53 3.41 2.36
CA LYS A 300 -25.57 3.02 1.38
C LYS A 300 -25.42 3.65 -0.02
N ASP A 301 -24.71 4.76 -0.15
CA ASP A 301 -24.45 5.45 -1.42
C ASP A 301 -23.09 5.06 -2.04
N HIS A 302 -22.47 3.96 -1.56
CA HIS A 302 -21.09 3.54 -1.91
C HIS A 302 -20.03 4.61 -1.60
N LYS A 303 -20.37 5.56 -0.74
CA LYS A 303 -19.40 6.49 -0.17
C LYS A 303 -18.66 5.76 0.95
N VAL A 304 -17.35 5.96 0.99
CA VAL A 304 -16.50 5.36 2.00
C VAL A 304 -16.15 6.40 3.07
N GLU A 305 -16.50 6.13 4.32
CA GLU A 305 -16.09 6.95 5.45
C GLU A 305 -14.82 6.39 6.11
N PHE A 306 -13.93 7.26 6.56
CA PHE A 306 -12.67 6.85 7.17
C PHE A 306 -12.87 6.49 8.65
N LEU A 307 -12.52 5.26 9.04
CA LEU A 307 -12.59 4.81 10.44
C LEU A 307 -11.21 4.76 11.11
N GLY A 308 -10.13 4.52 10.37
CA GLY A 308 -8.78 4.57 10.93
C GLY A 308 -7.70 4.04 9.99
N LYS A 309 -6.45 4.45 10.21
CA LYS A 309 -5.29 4.04 9.41
C LYS A 309 -4.14 3.55 10.27
N LEU A 310 -3.34 2.67 9.70
CA LEU A 310 -2.11 2.13 10.23
C LEU A 310 -1.08 2.06 9.09
N ALA A 311 0.19 2.29 9.42
CA ALA A 311 1.30 2.22 8.47
C ALA A 311 2.46 1.43 9.10
N ILE A 312 2.78 0.27 8.52
CA ILE A 312 3.77 -0.67 9.05
C ILE A 312 4.92 -0.82 8.06
N PRO A 313 6.13 -0.34 8.37
CA PRO A 313 7.31 -0.61 7.56
C PRO A 313 7.64 -2.10 7.55
N LEU A 314 7.94 -2.66 6.38
CA LEU A 314 8.19 -4.10 6.27
C LEU A 314 9.39 -4.56 7.11
N LEU A 315 10.43 -3.73 7.22
CA LEU A 315 11.62 -4.00 8.05
C LEU A 315 11.33 -4.08 9.56
N ARG A 316 10.14 -3.65 10.01
CA ARG A 316 9.72 -3.70 11.42
C ARG A 316 8.77 -4.86 11.73
N ILE A 317 8.40 -5.65 10.72
CA ILE A 317 7.51 -6.79 10.89
C ILE A 317 8.25 -7.89 11.64
N LEU A 318 7.62 -8.37 12.71
CA LEU A 318 8.04 -9.55 13.45
C LEU A 318 7.22 -10.74 12.93
N ASN A 319 7.88 -11.66 12.23
CA ASN A 319 7.21 -12.73 11.51
C ASN A 319 6.45 -13.66 12.48
N GLY A 320 5.19 -13.95 12.16
CA GLY A 320 4.34 -14.88 12.92
C GLY A 320 3.81 -14.34 14.26
N GLU A 321 4.08 -13.07 14.61
CA GLU A 321 3.51 -12.46 15.80
C GLU A 321 2.09 -11.96 15.53
N LYS A 322 1.11 -12.56 16.19
CA LYS A 322 -0.27 -12.09 16.20
C LYS A 322 -0.43 -10.94 17.19
N LYS A 323 -0.69 -9.73 16.69
CA LYS A 323 -0.61 -8.50 17.47
C LYS A 323 -1.75 -7.52 17.18
N TRP A 324 -2.19 -6.82 18.23
CA TRP A 324 -3.11 -5.69 18.12
C TRP A 324 -2.35 -4.41 17.76
N TYR A 325 -2.84 -3.72 16.75
CA TYR A 325 -2.33 -2.43 16.30
C TYR A 325 -3.40 -1.36 16.52
N ALA A 326 -3.02 -0.25 17.15
CA ALA A 326 -3.92 0.89 17.32
C ALA A 326 -4.13 1.62 15.99
N LEU A 327 -5.39 1.89 15.67
CA LEU A 327 -5.76 2.68 14.50
C LEU A 327 -5.61 4.17 14.82
N LYS A 328 -5.08 4.90 13.84
CA LYS A 328 -4.79 6.33 13.94
C LYS A 328 -5.66 7.13 12.97
N ASP A 329 -5.65 8.44 13.16
CA ASP A 329 -6.29 9.39 12.26
C ASP A 329 -5.63 9.38 10.85
N LYS A 330 -6.21 10.14 9.92
CA LYS A 330 -5.74 10.19 8.52
C LYS A 330 -4.31 10.74 8.38
N LYS A 331 -3.89 11.64 9.28
CA LYS A 331 -2.52 12.19 9.34
C LYS A 331 -1.55 11.26 10.11
N LEU A 332 -2.05 10.18 10.74
CA LEU A 332 -1.32 9.22 11.59
C LEU A 332 -0.60 9.87 12.79
N MET A 333 -1.08 11.04 13.20
CA MET A 333 -0.56 11.85 14.32
C MET A 333 -1.33 11.55 15.62
N GLY A 334 -2.65 11.36 15.51
CA GLY A 334 -3.54 11.11 16.63
C GLY A 334 -4.17 9.71 16.59
N ARG A 335 -4.89 9.35 17.65
CA ARG A 335 -5.73 8.14 17.65
C ARG A 335 -6.93 8.33 16.72
N ALA A 336 -7.39 7.26 16.08
CA ALA A 336 -8.61 7.32 15.29
C ALA A 336 -9.83 7.54 16.18
N LYS A 337 -10.93 8.02 15.58
CA LYS A 337 -12.21 8.19 16.27
C LYS A 337 -12.75 6.82 16.69
N GLY A 338 -13.39 6.75 17.86
CA GLY A 338 -13.96 5.52 18.41
C GLY A 338 -13.48 5.22 19.83
N ASN A 339 -13.88 4.06 20.34
CA ASN A 339 -13.51 3.61 21.68
C ASN A 339 -12.23 2.76 21.62
N ASN A 340 -11.07 3.42 21.57
CA ASN A 340 -9.75 2.80 21.40
C ASN A 340 -9.71 1.82 20.20
N PRO A 341 -9.85 2.34 18.98
CA PRO A 341 -9.94 1.52 17.78
C PRO A 341 -8.63 0.76 17.52
N GLN A 342 -8.72 -0.55 17.35
CA GLN A 342 -7.59 -1.46 17.17
C GLN A 342 -7.90 -2.56 16.15
N ILE A 343 -6.87 -3.03 15.43
CA ILE A 343 -6.96 -4.13 14.46
C ILE A 343 -5.95 -5.23 14.79
N LEU A 344 -6.37 -6.50 14.68
CA LEU A 344 -5.58 -7.68 14.97
C LEU A 344 -5.00 -8.26 13.68
N LEU A 345 -3.68 -8.23 13.57
CA LEU A 345 -2.94 -8.66 12.38
C LEU A 345 -1.84 -9.66 12.75
N GLU A 346 -1.55 -10.58 11.83
CA GLU A 346 -0.33 -11.42 11.84
C GLU A 346 0.32 -11.28 10.47
N MET A 347 1.64 -11.10 10.43
CA MET A 347 2.36 -10.85 9.18
C MET A 347 3.61 -11.73 9.10
N ASN A 348 3.98 -12.10 7.89
CA ASN A 348 5.22 -12.82 7.60
C ASN A 348 5.87 -12.26 6.34
N VAL A 349 7.10 -11.76 6.47
CA VAL A 349 7.90 -11.26 5.35
C VAL A 349 9.08 -12.19 5.12
N VAL A 350 9.16 -12.77 3.93
CA VAL A 350 10.32 -13.54 3.46
C VAL A 350 10.96 -12.77 2.31
N TRP A 351 12.25 -12.46 2.41
CA TRP A 351 12.92 -11.62 1.42
C TRP A 351 14.38 -12.00 1.26
N ASN A 352 14.94 -11.66 0.10
CA ASN A 352 16.34 -11.88 -0.20
C ASN A 352 17.15 -10.61 0.09
N THR A 353 18.13 -10.70 0.99
CA THR A 353 18.95 -9.57 1.42
C THR A 353 19.76 -8.94 0.29
N VAL A 354 20.38 -9.74 -0.56
CA VAL A 354 21.20 -9.26 -1.69
C VAL A 354 20.34 -8.55 -2.73
N ARG A 355 19.18 -9.13 -3.10
CA ARG A 355 18.23 -8.49 -4.01
C ARG A 355 17.74 -7.16 -3.45
N ALA A 356 17.44 -7.11 -2.15
CA ALA A 356 17.03 -5.87 -1.48
C ALA A 356 18.13 -4.80 -1.50
N CYS A 357 19.39 -5.17 -1.25
CA CYS A 357 20.52 -4.24 -1.33
C CYS A 357 20.64 -3.64 -2.75
N ILE A 358 20.61 -4.49 -3.78
CA ILE A 358 20.67 -4.05 -5.19
C ILE A 358 19.45 -3.18 -5.52
N ARG A 359 18.25 -3.59 -5.08
CA ARG A 359 17.01 -2.85 -5.32
C ARG A 359 17.03 -1.45 -4.70
N THR A 360 17.63 -1.31 -3.53
CA THR A 360 17.71 -0.04 -2.78
C THR A 360 18.49 1.02 -3.55
N LEU A 361 19.49 0.62 -4.33
CA LEU A 361 20.30 1.50 -5.19
C LEU A 361 19.63 1.89 -6.52
N ASN A 362 18.45 1.32 -6.80
CA ASN A 362 17.66 1.62 -7.99
C ASN A 362 16.52 2.59 -7.65
N PRO A 363 15.93 3.30 -8.63
CA PRO A 363 14.85 4.24 -8.34
C PRO A 363 13.64 3.58 -7.67
N MET A 364 13.06 4.27 -6.70
CA MET A 364 11.85 3.79 -6.00
C MET A 364 10.67 3.72 -6.98
N GLU A 365 9.80 2.72 -6.80
CA GLU A 365 8.56 2.68 -7.57
C GLU A 365 7.67 3.84 -7.13
N LYS A 366 7.24 4.66 -8.08
CA LYS A 366 6.33 5.77 -7.80
C LYS A 366 4.93 5.21 -7.54
N LYS A 367 4.30 5.63 -6.43
CA LYS A 367 2.88 5.37 -6.18
C LYS A 367 2.07 6.16 -7.21
N TYR A 368 1.18 5.51 -7.94
CA TYR A 368 0.38 6.17 -8.98
C TYR A 368 -0.65 7.12 -8.37
N MET A 369 -1.28 6.72 -7.27
CA MET A 369 -2.26 7.51 -6.53
C MET A 369 -1.57 8.41 -5.51
N GLN A 370 -0.91 9.47 -5.96
CA GLN A 370 -0.37 10.50 -5.09
C GLN A 370 -1.13 11.81 -5.32
N THR A 371 -1.75 12.34 -4.28
CA THR A 371 -2.35 13.68 -4.34
C THR A 371 -1.24 14.72 -4.43
N ASP A 372 -1.24 15.55 -5.47
CA ASP A 372 -0.30 16.66 -5.57
C ASP A 372 -0.43 17.58 -4.35
N CYS A 373 0.68 17.82 -3.67
CA CYS A 373 0.72 18.72 -2.53
C CYS A 373 0.51 20.15 -3.01
N LYS A 374 -0.71 20.69 -2.87
CA LYS A 374 -1.00 22.12 -3.06
C LYS A 374 -0.10 22.96 -2.14
N PHE A 375 0.16 24.21 -2.53
CA PHE A 375 0.89 25.14 -1.68
C PHE A 375 0.15 25.29 -0.35
N LYS A 376 0.87 25.12 0.76
CA LYS A 376 0.35 25.30 2.12
C LYS A 376 1.36 26.12 2.89
N ARG A 377 0.96 27.32 3.33
CA ARG A 377 1.84 28.24 4.06
C ARG A 377 2.53 27.58 5.25
N GLN A 378 1.80 26.80 6.04
CA GLN A 378 2.33 26.11 7.22
C GLN A 378 3.43 25.10 6.85
N VAL A 379 3.21 24.30 5.81
CA VAL A 379 4.20 23.33 5.29
C VAL A 379 5.45 24.05 4.77
N PHE A 380 5.26 25.16 4.05
CA PHE A 380 6.37 25.99 3.59
C PHE A 380 7.21 26.53 4.75
N VAL A 381 6.58 27.17 5.75
CA VAL A 381 7.27 27.72 6.92
C VAL A 381 8.01 26.61 7.69
N GLN A 382 7.37 25.45 7.88
CA GLN A 382 8.01 24.31 8.54
C GLN A 382 9.24 23.82 7.76
N ASN A 383 9.16 23.69 6.43
CA ASN A 383 10.30 23.30 5.60
C ASN A 383 11.42 24.34 5.64
N VAL A 384 11.10 25.64 5.70
CA VAL A 384 12.09 26.71 5.87
C VAL A 384 12.76 26.63 7.24
N MET A 385 12.03 26.38 8.32
CA MET A 385 12.62 26.22 9.66
C MET A 385 13.54 25.00 9.73
N ARG A 386 13.13 23.87 9.12
CA ARG A 386 13.98 22.67 8.99
C ARG A 386 15.28 22.99 8.24
N LEU A 387 15.20 23.74 7.14
CA LEU A 387 16.38 24.17 6.39
C LEU A 387 17.25 25.16 7.17
N LYS A 388 16.63 26.11 7.89
CA LYS A 388 17.33 27.08 8.73
C LYS A 388 18.20 26.38 9.77
N ALA A 389 17.70 25.35 10.44
CA ALA A 389 18.49 24.58 11.41
C ALA A 389 19.77 23.99 10.78
N ILE A 390 19.69 23.49 9.55
CA ILE A 390 20.83 22.96 8.80
C ILE A 390 21.80 24.08 8.40
N VAL A 391 21.28 25.20 7.90
CA VAL A 391 22.09 26.35 7.50
C VAL A 391 22.81 26.97 8.69
N THR A 392 22.15 27.08 9.84
CA THR A 392 22.77 27.54 11.10
C THR A 392 23.90 26.62 11.51
N TRP A 393 23.71 25.30 11.45
CA TRP A 393 24.79 24.35 11.74
C TRP A 393 25.99 24.50 10.80
N LEU A 394 25.78 24.73 9.50
CA LEU A 394 26.86 25.01 8.55
C LEU A 394 27.54 26.36 8.81
N TYR A 395 26.77 27.37 9.19
CA TYR A 395 27.27 28.68 9.55
C TYR A 395 28.18 28.61 10.79
N ASP A 396 27.79 27.86 11.81
CA ASP A 396 28.60 27.65 13.02
C ASP A 396 29.94 26.95 12.72
N ILE A 397 29.95 26.00 11.78
CA ILE A 397 31.20 25.38 11.29
C ILE A 397 32.06 26.41 10.56
N GLY A 398 31.43 27.24 9.72
CA GLY A 398 32.12 28.31 8.99
C GLY A 398 32.79 29.30 9.95
N LEU A 399 32.06 29.74 10.98
CA LEU A 399 32.61 30.58 12.04
C LEU A 399 33.76 29.88 12.77
N PHE A 400 33.60 28.62 13.17
CA PHE A 400 34.68 27.89 13.82
C PHE A 400 35.96 27.82 12.97
N LEU A 401 35.83 27.62 11.66
CA LEU A 401 36.98 27.65 10.74
C LEU A 401 37.58 29.05 10.61
N GLN A 402 36.74 30.09 10.56
CA GLN A 402 37.18 31.49 10.54
C GLN A 402 37.95 31.84 11.81
N ASP A 403 37.44 31.49 13.00
CA ASP A 403 38.13 31.68 14.28
C ASP A 403 39.52 31.00 14.30
N CYS A 404 39.65 29.84 13.63
CA CYS A 404 40.91 29.12 13.49
C CYS A 404 41.87 29.81 12.51
N PHE A 405 41.38 30.46 11.46
CA PHE A 405 42.21 31.18 10.48
C PHE A 405 42.62 32.58 10.96
N GLU A 406 41.76 33.25 11.74
CA GLU A 406 42.01 34.59 12.29
C GLU A 406 42.81 34.55 13.61
N TRP A 407 43.14 33.36 14.12
CA TRP A 407 43.91 33.14 15.34
C TRP A 407 43.26 33.69 16.62
N GLU A 408 41.94 33.86 16.64
CA GLU A 408 41.22 34.35 17.83
C GLU A 408 41.46 33.43 19.05
N SER A 409 41.53 32.11 18.81
CA SER A 409 41.98 31.14 19.80
C SER A 409 43.31 30.53 19.39
N ARG A 410 44.38 30.91 20.09
CA ARG A 410 45.75 30.43 19.82
C ARG A 410 45.88 28.91 19.82
N LEU A 411 45.21 28.24 20.77
CA LEU A 411 45.30 26.78 20.92
C LEU A 411 44.52 26.05 19.80
N LYS A 412 43.30 26.50 19.47
CA LYS A 412 42.51 25.90 18.38
C LYS A 412 43.20 26.08 17.02
N SER A 413 43.74 27.27 16.78
CA SER A 413 44.42 27.62 15.52
C SER A 413 45.72 26.85 15.34
N LEU A 414 46.52 26.70 16.42
CA LEU A 414 47.72 25.87 16.40
C LEU A 414 47.41 24.40 16.07
N ILE A 415 46.41 23.82 16.74
CA ILE A 415 45.94 22.45 16.46
C ILE A 415 45.44 22.34 15.02
N GLY A 416 44.65 23.32 14.56
CA GLY A 416 44.12 23.38 13.20
C GLY A 416 45.22 23.37 12.14
N VAL A 417 46.27 24.18 12.30
CA VAL A 417 47.43 24.24 11.38
C VAL A 417 48.20 22.91 11.38
N ILE A 418 48.40 22.30 12.55
CA ILE A 418 49.06 20.98 12.64
C ILE A 418 48.24 19.92 11.90
N ILE A 419 46.94 19.84 12.16
CA ILE A 419 46.02 18.91 11.49
C ILE A 419 46.01 19.16 9.98
N PHE A 420 45.89 20.41 9.55
CA PHE A 420 45.86 20.80 8.13
C PHE A 420 47.17 20.40 7.42
N THR A 421 48.32 20.66 8.04
CA THR A 421 49.63 20.31 7.46
C THR A 421 49.80 18.80 7.32
N ILE A 422 49.43 18.03 8.35
CA ILE A 422 49.44 16.56 8.31
C ILE A 422 48.49 16.05 7.22
N LEU A 423 47.27 16.60 7.17
CA LEU A 423 46.28 16.23 6.17
C LEU A 423 46.81 16.51 4.77
N CYS A 424 47.29 17.71 4.46
CA CYS A 424 47.82 18.04 3.13
C CYS A 424 48.99 17.14 2.70
N TYR A 425 49.84 16.71 3.63
CA TYR A 425 51.00 15.87 3.31
C TYR A 425 50.60 14.41 3.04
N TYR A 426 49.67 13.86 3.84
CA TYR A 426 49.30 12.44 3.78
C TYR A 426 47.95 12.15 3.10
N PHE A 427 47.21 13.17 2.68
CA PHE A 427 45.85 12.97 2.17
C PHE A 427 45.84 12.13 0.90
N GLU A 428 45.20 10.98 1.00
CA GLU A 428 44.88 10.12 -0.12
C GLU A 428 43.35 9.99 -0.28
N PRO A 429 42.81 9.88 -1.51
CA PRO A 429 41.36 9.86 -1.75
C PRO A 429 40.58 8.80 -0.96
N TYR A 430 41.17 7.63 -0.67
CA TYR A 430 40.52 6.57 0.11
C TYR A 430 40.23 6.97 1.57
N MET A 431 40.91 7.99 2.09
CA MET A 431 40.72 8.50 3.45
C MET A 431 39.37 9.19 3.62
N VAL A 432 38.75 9.70 2.55
CA VAL A 432 37.44 10.36 2.60
C VAL A 432 36.33 9.39 3.04
N PRO A 433 36.12 8.22 2.39
CA PRO A 433 35.13 7.26 2.88
C PRO A 433 35.49 6.68 4.25
N ILE A 434 36.77 6.56 4.63
CA ILE A 434 37.18 6.16 5.99
C ILE A 434 36.74 7.20 7.02
N ALA A 435 36.94 8.50 6.74
CA ALA A 435 36.47 9.57 7.63
C ALA A 435 34.95 9.52 7.82
N LEU A 436 34.18 9.22 6.76
CA LEU A 436 32.74 9.00 6.86
C LEU A 436 32.39 7.77 7.72
N LEU A 437 33.16 6.68 7.60
CA LEU A 437 32.99 5.49 8.46
C LEU A 437 33.23 5.80 9.93
N LEU A 438 34.14 6.72 10.28
CA LEU A 438 34.33 7.16 11.66
C LEU A 438 33.11 7.90 12.22
N ILE A 439 32.36 8.62 11.38
CA ILE A 439 31.09 9.25 11.77
C ILE A 439 30.04 8.17 12.07
N PHE A 440 29.95 7.12 11.25
CA PHE A 440 29.10 5.96 11.54
C PHE A 440 29.53 5.25 12.83
N LEU A 441 30.82 5.06 13.05
CA LEU A 441 31.34 4.45 14.28
C LEU A 441 30.93 5.26 15.51
N ARG A 442 31.04 6.59 15.45
CA ARG A 442 30.54 7.47 16.52
C ARG A 442 29.05 7.26 16.75
N GLY A 443 28.24 7.25 15.68
CA GLY A 443 26.79 7.01 15.78
C GLY A 443 26.45 5.65 16.41
N TYR A 444 27.17 4.59 16.01
CA TYR A 444 27.00 3.24 16.54
C TYR A 444 27.36 3.15 18.02
N VAL A 445 28.48 3.74 18.43
CA VAL A 445 28.91 3.81 19.83
C VAL A 445 27.89 4.57 20.68
N VAL A 446 27.42 5.72 20.20
CA VAL A 446 26.39 6.52 20.87
C VAL A 446 25.10 5.70 21.06
N GLN A 447 24.63 5.00 20.02
CA GLN A 447 23.44 4.16 20.10
C GLN A 447 23.60 2.99 21.09
N THR A 448 24.74 2.32 21.05
CA THR A 448 25.03 1.15 21.89
C THR A 448 25.23 1.54 23.36
N LEU A 449 25.87 2.68 23.64
CA LEU A 449 26.10 3.18 25.00
C LEU A 449 24.87 3.86 25.62
N LEU A 450 24.05 4.56 24.83
CA LEU A 450 22.82 5.18 25.34
C LEU A 450 21.66 4.19 25.51
N SER A 451 21.74 3.00 24.92
CA SER A 451 20.77 1.92 25.17
C SER A 451 20.82 1.36 26.61
N SER A 452 21.83 1.73 27.41
CA SER A 452 21.91 1.43 28.85
C SER A 452 21.37 2.53 29.79
N HIS A 453 20.89 3.67 29.28
CA HIS A 453 20.26 4.71 30.10
C HIS A 453 19.22 5.49 29.28
N SER A 454 17.99 4.95 29.22
CA SER A 454 16.83 5.72 28.76
C SER A 454 16.35 6.61 29.91
N THR A 455 16.83 7.85 29.94
CA THR A 455 16.07 8.97 30.48
C THR A 455 16.08 10.08 29.44
N ASP A 456 14.87 10.44 29.05
CA ASP A 456 14.50 11.46 28.10
C ASP A 456 15.19 12.80 28.36
N ARG A 457 15.79 13.34 27.29
CA ARG A 457 15.74 14.77 26.99
C ARG A 457 15.50 14.90 25.50
N ALA A 458 14.23 14.82 25.12
CA ALA A 458 13.76 15.49 23.93
C ALA A 458 13.43 16.92 24.37
N ASP A 459 14.10 17.90 23.76
CA ASP A 459 13.58 19.26 23.71
C ASP A 459 12.26 19.18 22.92
N ASP A 460 11.15 19.06 23.65
CA ASP A 460 9.80 19.32 23.16
C ASP A 460 9.68 20.84 22.95
N ASP A 461 10.10 21.31 21.78
CA ASP A 461 9.44 22.47 21.19
C ASP A 461 8.16 21.96 20.51
N ASP A 462 7.16 21.68 21.35
CA ASP A 462 5.77 21.50 20.93
C ASP A 462 5.25 22.86 20.48
N VAL A 463 5.46 23.19 19.20
CA VAL A 463 4.70 24.26 18.57
C VAL A 463 3.36 23.65 18.16
N SER A 464 2.43 23.63 19.10
CA SER A 464 1.01 23.41 18.85
C SER A 464 0.49 24.57 17.98
N VAL A 465 0.56 24.42 16.66
CA VAL A 465 -0.17 25.30 15.75
C VAL A 465 -1.56 24.74 15.65
N GLU A 466 -2.51 25.46 16.24
CA GLU A 466 -3.95 25.21 16.12
C GLU A 466 -4.32 25.10 14.63
N ASP A 467 -4.89 23.95 14.25
CA ASP A 467 -5.47 23.71 12.92
C ASP A 467 -6.75 24.57 12.83
N GLU A 468 -6.64 25.83 12.40
CA GLU A 468 -7.79 26.58 11.87
C GLU A 468 -8.04 26.11 10.43
N ASP A 469 -8.97 25.16 10.30
CA ASP A 469 -9.55 24.76 9.02
C ASP A 469 -10.42 25.92 8.48
N GLU A 470 -9.88 26.72 7.56
CA GLU A 470 -10.69 27.48 6.61
C GLU A 470 -10.84 26.65 5.32
N ASP A 471 -11.85 25.78 5.32
CA ASP A 471 -12.58 25.47 4.10
C ASP A 471 -13.52 26.66 3.85
N ASP A 472 -13.27 27.44 2.80
CA ASP A 472 -14.36 27.79 1.91
C ASP A 472 -13.88 28.31 0.55
N ASP A 473 -14.32 27.57 -0.45
CA ASP A 473 -14.46 27.99 -1.83
C ASP A 473 -15.13 29.38 -1.90
N LYS A 474 -14.45 30.32 -2.55
CA LYS A 474 -15.12 31.47 -3.16
C LYS A 474 -14.58 31.68 -4.55
N ASP A 475 -15.31 31.08 -5.50
CA ASP A 475 -15.35 31.55 -6.87
C ASP A 475 -15.65 33.06 -6.87
N LYS A 476 -14.66 33.84 -7.30
CA LYS A 476 -14.90 35.16 -7.86
C LYS A 476 -14.32 35.20 -9.27
N GLU A 477 -15.23 35.35 -10.22
CA GLU A 477 -14.95 35.78 -11.57
C GLU A 477 -14.24 37.13 -11.55
N GLU A 478 -12.91 37.13 -11.63
CA GLU A 478 -12.16 38.33 -12.02
C GLU A 478 -11.19 38.02 -13.15
N LYS A 479 -11.45 38.71 -14.27
CA LYS A 479 -10.65 38.93 -15.48
C LYS A 479 -9.54 37.89 -15.76
N LYS A 480 -9.77 37.07 -16.78
CA LYS A 480 -8.95 35.94 -17.27
C LYS A 480 -7.41 36.12 -17.20
N SER A 481 -6.88 37.32 -17.39
CA SER A 481 -5.43 37.59 -17.32
C SER A 481 -4.82 37.61 -15.90
N LEU A 482 -5.57 38.01 -14.86
CA LEU A 482 -5.07 38.04 -13.47
C LEU A 482 -5.11 36.66 -12.82
N LYS A 483 -6.13 35.85 -13.15
CA LYS A 483 -6.24 34.45 -12.70
C LYS A 483 -5.08 33.60 -13.21
N GLU A 484 -4.71 33.74 -14.48
CA GLU A 484 -3.56 33.04 -15.07
C GLU A 484 -2.24 33.47 -14.41
N LYS A 485 -2.05 34.77 -14.13
CA LYS A 485 -0.88 35.27 -13.40
C LYS A 485 -0.84 34.77 -11.95
N LEU A 486 -1.98 34.72 -11.26
CA LEU A 486 -2.06 34.23 -9.89
C LEU A 486 -1.81 32.72 -9.83
N GLN A 487 -2.35 31.96 -10.78
CA GLN A 487 -2.13 30.52 -10.91
C GLN A 487 -0.65 30.22 -11.22
N ALA A 488 -0.02 30.98 -12.13
CA ALA A 488 1.41 30.86 -12.40
C ALA A 488 2.26 31.16 -11.15
N VAL A 489 1.89 32.16 -10.34
CA VAL A 489 2.57 32.43 -9.07
C VAL A 489 2.36 31.29 -8.07
N GLN A 490 1.16 30.71 -7.98
CA GLN A 490 0.87 29.56 -7.12
C GLN A 490 1.67 28.31 -7.54
N GLU A 491 1.82 28.06 -8.84
CA GLU A 491 2.64 26.95 -9.35
C GLU A 491 4.12 27.15 -9.03
N VAL A 492 4.63 28.38 -9.18
CA VAL A 492 6.02 28.71 -8.84
C VAL A 492 6.26 28.58 -7.34
N THR A 493 5.36 29.09 -6.48
CA THR A 493 5.53 28.96 -5.02
C THR A 493 5.40 27.52 -4.56
N GLN A 494 4.52 26.72 -5.16
CA GLN A 494 4.43 25.28 -4.93
C GLN A 494 5.72 24.57 -5.33
N TYR A 495 6.30 24.92 -6.48
CA TYR A 495 7.59 24.38 -6.93
C TYR A 495 8.71 24.71 -5.92
N VAL A 496 8.80 25.96 -5.45
CA VAL A 496 9.78 26.38 -4.44
C VAL A 496 9.56 25.64 -3.11
N GLN A 497 8.31 25.53 -2.65
CA GLN A 497 7.95 24.78 -1.45
C GLN A 497 8.43 23.32 -1.55
N ASN A 498 8.17 22.67 -2.68
CA ASN A 498 8.58 21.29 -2.93
C ASN A 498 10.10 21.16 -3.04
N ALA A 499 10.79 22.11 -3.67
CA ALA A 499 12.24 22.11 -3.77
C ALA A 499 12.92 22.25 -2.39
N ILE A 500 12.48 23.22 -1.57
CA ILE A 500 12.96 23.39 -0.19
C ILE A 500 12.66 22.14 0.64
N GLY A 501 11.44 21.60 0.52
CA GLY A 501 11.03 20.37 1.20
C GLY A 501 11.92 19.18 0.82
N ASN A 502 12.26 19.02 -0.46
CA ASN A 502 13.14 17.98 -0.94
C ASN A 502 14.56 18.14 -0.39
N ILE A 503 15.12 19.35 -0.37
CA ILE A 503 16.46 19.63 0.17
C ILE A 503 16.50 19.33 1.68
N ALA A 504 15.56 19.86 2.45
CA ALA A 504 15.46 19.61 3.89
C ALA A 504 15.34 18.10 4.18
N SER A 505 14.52 17.41 3.40
CA SER A 505 14.33 15.96 3.52
C SER A 505 15.59 15.17 3.18
N LEU A 506 16.36 15.57 2.16
CA LEU A 506 17.64 14.94 1.82
C LEU A 506 18.66 15.11 2.96
N CYS A 507 18.81 16.31 3.50
CA CYS A 507 19.73 16.56 4.62
C CYS A 507 19.35 15.76 5.87
N GLU A 508 18.05 15.68 6.20
CA GLU A 508 17.57 14.86 7.31
C GLU A 508 17.77 13.37 7.05
N SER A 509 17.57 12.90 5.82
CA SER A 509 17.82 11.51 5.42
C SER A 509 19.29 11.14 5.62
N VAL A 510 20.21 12.03 5.25
CA VAL A 510 21.66 11.85 5.50
C VAL A 510 21.93 11.77 7.00
N LYS A 511 21.43 12.71 7.80
CA LYS A 511 21.58 12.70 9.26
C LYS A 511 21.02 11.41 9.89
N ASN A 512 19.84 10.98 9.46
CA ASN A 512 19.16 9.78 9.94
C ASN A 512 19.89 8.50 9.51
N THR A 513 20.60 8.51 8.39
CA THR A 513 21.47 7.40 7.98
C THR A 513 22.63 7.24 8.96
N PHE A 514 23.31 8.33 9.34
CA PHE A 514 24.40 8.28 10.34
C PHE A 514 23.93 7.90 11.75
N ASN A 515 22.68 8.24 12.08
CA ASN A 515 22.07 7.92 13.38
C ASN A 515 21.40 6.53 13.44
N PHE A 516 21.59 5.68 12.42
CA PHE A 516 21.00 4.33 12.38
C PHE A 516 19.46 4.30 12.52
N SER A 517 18.76 5.34 12.03
CA SER A 517 17.29 5.40 12.06
C SER A 517 16.65 4.22 11.31
N VAL A 518 17.30 3.74 10.24
CA VAL A 518 16.98 2.48 9.57
C VAL A 518 18.28 1.66 9.49
N PRO A 519 18.49 0.70 10.41
CA PRO A 519 19.74 -0.04 10.49
C PRO A 519 20.15 -0.68 9.15
N PHE A 520 19.21 -1.28 8.42
CA PHE A 520 19.47 -1.90 7.12
C PHE A 520 20.19 -0.94 6.13
N ILE A 521 19.71 0.30 6.00
CA ILE A 521 20.28 1.29 5.09
C ILE A 521 21.65 1.76 5.57
N SER A 522 21.82 1.98 6.88
CA SER A 522 23.10 2.38 7.46
C SER A 522 24.17 1.30 7.29
N HIS A 523 23.83 0.02 7.46
CA HIS A 523 24.76 -1.09 7.20
C HIS A 523 25.12 -1.19 5.72
N LEU A 524 24.15 -1.03 4.81
CA LEU A 524 24.41 -0.98 3.38
C LEU A 524 25.36 0.18 3.02
N ALA A 525 25.15 1.36 3.59
CA ALA A 525 26.03 2.52 3.41
C ALA A 525 27.46 2.23 3.91
N ILE A 526 27.62 1.59 5.07
CA ILE A 526 28.92 1.19 5.62
C ILE A 526 29.62 0.20 4.67
N ILE A 527 28.93 -0.83 4.20
CA ILE A 527 29.50 -1.81 3.25
C ILE A 527 29.95 -1.12 1.96
N LEU A 528 29.11 -0.23 1.41
CA LEU A 528 29.45 0.53 0.20
C LEU A 528 30.66 1.44 0.43
N LEU A 529 30.74 2.13 1.57
CA LEU A 529 31.89 2.97 1.92
C LEU A 529 33.17 2.16 2.07
N ILE A 530 33.12 0.97 2.69
CA ILE A 530 34.28 0.06 2.79
C ILE A 530 34.72 -0.39 1.40
N LEU A 531 33.79 -0.80 0.52
CA LEU A 531 34.11 -1.20 -0.85
C LEU A 531 34.72 -0.04 -1.65
N ILE A 532 34.19 1.17 -1.49
CA ILE A 532 34.72 2.38 -2.12
C ILE A 532 36.11 2.71 -1.58
N SER A 533 36.37 2.59 -0.27
CA SER A 533 37.70 2.77 0.32
C SER A 533 38.71 1.78 -0.25
N ILE A 534 38.34 0.50 -0.35
CA ILE A 534 39.21 -0.54 -0.96
C ILE A 534 39.47 -0.20 -2.43
N LEU A 535 38.43 0.19 -3.18
CA LEU A 535 38.56 0.55 -4.59
C LEU A 535 39.50 1.75 -4.78
N LEU A 536 39.34 2.81 -3.99
CA LEU A 536 40.17 4.02 -4.06
C LEU A 536 41.61 3.78 -3.60
N TYR A 537 41.85 2.76 -2.77
CA TYR A 537 43.19 2.35 -2.36
C TYR A 537 43.96 1.69 -3.51
N TYR A 538 43.32 0.77 -4.24
CA TYR A 538 43.96 0.05 -5.34
C TYR A 538 43.89 0.77 -6.69
N VAL A 539 42.85 1.57 -6.92
CA VAL A 539 42.57 2.20 -8.22
C VAL A 539 42.62 3.71 -8.08
N SER A 540 43.55 4.32 -8.81
CA SER A 540 43.62 5.78 -8.91
C SER A 540 42.30 6.37 -9.41
N VAL A 541 41.90 7.49 -8.81
CA VAL A 541 40.71 8.29 -9.18
C VAL A 541 40.67 8.61 -10.68
N ARG A 542 41.85 8.74 -11.32
CA ARG A 542 41.95 9.02 -12.77
C ARG A 542 41.29 7.92 -13.62
N TYR A 543 41.54 6.65 -13.30
CA TYR A 543 40.96 5.53 -14.04
C TYR A 543 39.46 5.40 -13.77
N LEU A 544 39.02 5.68 -12.55
CA LEU A 544 37.59 5.72 -12.21
C LEU A 544 36.86 6.83 -12.96
N ALA A 545 37.46 8.02 -13.08
CA ALA A 545 36.89 9.13 -13.84
C ALA A 545 36.77 8.81 -15.35
N ILE A 546 37.80 8.16 -15.92
CA ILE A 546 37.77 7.71 -17.32
C ILE A 546 36.67 6.65 -17.52
N ALA A 547 36.62 5.63 -16.67
CA ALA A 547 35.60 4.58 -16.75
C ALA A 547 34.17 5.12 -16.58
N TRP A 548 33.99 6.06 -15.64
CA TRP A 548 32.72 6.76 -15.44
C TRP A 548 32.34 7.59 -16.67
N GLY A 549 33.28 8.33 -17.24
CA GLY A 549 33.08 9.12 -18.46
C GLY A 549 32.64 8.24 -19.63
N ILE A 550 33.41 7.18 -19.93
CA ILE A 550 33.09 6.19 -20.97
C ILE A 550 31.67 5.63 -20.75
N ASN A 551 31.36 5.15 -19.55
CA ASN A 551 30.03 4.62 -19.26
C ASN A 551 28.95 5.69 -19.47
N LYS A 552 29.15 6.93 -19.01
CA LYS A 552 28.16 8.01 -19.15
C LYS A 552 27.87 8.35 -20.62
N PHE A 553 28.90 8.44 -21.45
CA PHE A 553 28.77 8.76 -22.87
C PHE A 553 28.21 7.59 -23.69
N LEU A 554 28.57 6.33 -23.37
CA LEU A 554 28.06 5.15 -24.08
C LEU A 554 26.71 4.64 -23.56
N ARG A 555 26.24 5.05 -22.37
CA ARG A 555 25.03 4.50 -21.73
C ARG A 555 23.79 4.54 -22.62
N LYS A 556 23.51 5.68 -23.26
CA LYS A 556 22.34 5.84 -24.15
C LYS A 556 22.46 5.05 -25.45
N ILE A 557 23.68 4.81 -25.92
CA ILE A 557 23.96 4.04 -27.14
C ILE A 557 23.79 2.54 -26.86
N LEU A 558 24.33 2.06 -25.74
CA LEU A 558 24.25 0.64 -25.35
C LEU A 558 22.90 0.25 -24.75
N ARG A 559 22.20 1.18 -24.10
CA ARG A 559 20.93 0.92 -23.41
C ARG A 559 19.95 2.09 -23.60
N PRO A 560 19.20 2.13 -24.72
CA PRO A 560 18.31 3.26 -25.03
C PRO A 560 17.15 3.44 -24.03
N HIS A 561 16.77 2.39 -23.29
CA HIS A 561 15.64 2.42 -22.35
C HIS A 561 16.04 2.56 -20.88
N THR A 562 17.30 2.87 -20.55
CA THR A 562 17.70 3.09 -19.14
C THR A 562 17.19 4.42 -18.62
N VAL A 563 16.43 4.38 -17.54
CA VAL A 563 16.04 5.56 -16.78
C VAL A 563 17.28 6.12 -16.08
N PRO A 564 17.61 7.41 -16.21
CA PRO A 564 18.70 8.00 -15.46
C PRO A 564 18.35 7.96 -13.97
N ASN A 565 19.25 7.42 -13.16
CA ASN A 565 19.10 7.34 -11.72
C ASN A 565 20.39 7.82 -11.02
N ASN A 566 20.24 8.23 -9.77
CA ASN A 566 21.36 8.61 -8.92
C ASN A 566 21.31 7.69 -7.69
N GLU A 567 22.22 6.73 -7.65
CA GLU A 567 22.24 5.66 -6.64
C GLU A 567 22.30 6.19 -5.20
N LEU A 568 22.98 7.31 -4.97
CA LEU A 568 23.05 7.94 -3.65
C LEU A 568 21.70 8.55 -3.25
N LEU A 569 21.06 9.28 -4.18
CA LEU A 569 19.73 9.84 -3.91
C LEU A 569 18.68 8.73 -3.77
N ASP A 570 18.83 7.65 -4.53
CA ASP A 570 18.00 6.47 -4.42
C ASP A 570 18.17 5.82 -3.03
N LEU A 571 19.40 5.62 -2.54
CA LEU A 571 19.65 5.11 -1.20
C LEU A 571 19.01 6.00 -0.12
N LEU A 572 19.24 7.31 -0.19
CA LEU A 572 18.76 8.28 0.79
C LEU A 572 17.24 8.43 0.78
N SER A 573 16.58 8.25 -0.37
CA SER A 573 15.12 8.37 -0.45
C SER A 573 14.38 7.26 0.32
N ARG A 574 15.06 6.21 0.79
CA ARG A 574 14.49 5.13 1.62
C ARG A 574 14.54 5.43 3.11
N VAL A 575 15.23 6.49 3.52
CA VAL A 575 15.39 6.83 4.93
C VAL A 575 14.25 7.76 5.33
N PRO A 576 13.48 7.42 6.38
CA PRO A 576 12.39 8.25 6.85
C PRO A 576 12.95 9.57 7.40
N VAL A 577 12.17 10.62 7.18
CA VAL A 577 12.46 12.03 7.52
C VAL A 577 11.66 12.39 8.77
N LEU A 578 12.04 13.41 9.58
CA LEU A 578 11.56 13.60 10.97
C LEU A 578 10.03 13.54 11.19
N PHE A 579 9.22 13.92 10.20
CA PHE A 579 7.76 13.77 10.24
C PHE A 579 7.30 12.30 10.35
N PHE A 580 8.07 11.36 9.81
CA PHE A 580 7.88 9.91 9.94
C PHE A 580 8.60 9.30 11.17
N ALA A 581 9.47 10.05 11.85
CA ALA A 581 10.21 9.55 13.01
C ALA A 581 9.37 9.59 14.31
N SER A 582 8.53 10.63 14.51
CA SER A 582 7.54 10.62 15.62
C SER A 582 6.48 9.53 15.39
N TRP A 583 6.04 9.37 14.15
CA TRP A 583 5.21 8.29 13.60
C TRP A 583 5.66 6.88 14.00
N HIS A 584 6.96 6.69 14.21
CA HIS A 584 7.62 5.41 14.42
C HIS A 584 8.12 5.17 15.86
N ARG A 585 8.36 6.23 16.63
CA ARG A 585 8.76 6.14 18.05
C ARG A 585 7.54 6.11 18.99
N VAL A 586 6.48 6.85 18.66
CA VAL A 586 5.26 6.92 19.49
C VAL A 586 4.52 5.58 19.53
N SER A 587 4.59 4.78 18.46
CA SER A 587 3.97 3.44 18.42
C SER A 587 4.65 2.41 19.34
N PHE A 588 5.88 2.65 19.79
CA PHE A 588 6.64 1.73 20.65
C PHE A 588 6.56 2.16 22.13
N LEU A 589 6.54 3.47 22.41
CA LEU A 589 6.41 4.00 23.77
C LEU A 589 5.02 3.76 24.37
N ILE A 590 3.94 3.93 23.59
CA ILE A 590 2.58 3.73 24.10
C ILE A 590 2.29 2.25 24.39
N ASN A 591 2.81 1.32 23.58
CA ASN A 591 2.58 -0.11 23.78
C ASN A 591 3.34 -0.70 24.98
N ASN A 592 4.52 -0.15 25.34
CA ASN A 592 5.27 -0.62 26.51
C ASN A 592 4.77 0.01 27.82
N LEU A 593 4.21 1.23 27.80
CA LEU A 593 3.59 1.82 28.99
C LEU A 593 2.30 1.08 29.41
N VAL A 594 1.47 0.65 28.44
CA VAL A 594 0.23 -0.08 28.73
C VAL A 594 0.49 -1.48 29.31
N VAL A 595 1.62 -2.11 28.98
CA VAL A 595 2.01 -3.41 29.57
C VAL A 595 2.59 -3.25 30.98
N LEU A 596 3.17 -2.10 31.32
CA LEU A 596 3.64 -1.83 32.69
C LEU A 596 2.50 -1.46 33.64
N GLU A 597 1.51 -0.67 33.21
CA GLU A 597 0.36 -0.35 34.06
C GLU A 597 -0.53 -1.57 34.36
N ALA A 598 -0.64 -2.52 33.42
CA ALA A 598 -1.37 -3.77 33.65
C ALA A 598 -0.66 -4.74 34.62
N LYS A 599 0.63 -4.55 34.90
CA LYS A 599 1.39 -5.35 35.90
C LYS A 599 1.46 -4.70 37.28
N ILE A 600 1.11 -3.43 37.41
CA ILE A 600 1.13 -2.69 38.69
C ILE A 600 -0.27 -2.64 39.33
N CYS A 601 -1.33 -2.90 38.55
CA CYS A 601 -2.73 -2.91 39.02
C CYS A 601 -3.40 -4.29 38.94
N ALA A 602 -2.72 -5.35 39.37
CA ALA A 602 -3.37 -6.61 39.76
C ALA A 602 -3.17 -6.79 41.28
N PRO A 603 -4.25 -6.99 42.06
CA PRO A 603 -4.17 -7.18 43.51
C PRO A 603 -3.46 -8.47 43.91
#